data_AF-A0A2N9KGS4-F1
#
_entry.id   AF-A0A2N9KGS4-F1
#
_cell.length_a   1.000
_cell.length_b   1.000
_cell.length_c   1.000
_cell.angle_alpha   90.00
_cell.angle_beta   90.00
_cell.angle_gamma   90.00
#
_symmetry.space_group_name_H-M   'P 1'
#
loop_
_entity.id
_entity.type
_entity.pdbx_description
1 polymer ?
#
loop_
_entity_poly.entity_id
_entity_poly.type
_entity_poly.pdbx_seq_one_letter_code
_entity_poly.pdbx_strand_id
1 'polypeptide(L)'
;MLKKRGLWWIFGPVILAFVMVTALFLAPFSLNYLSNKDIQKASVSFSKNVFKGESVKMAAFSNSKTNYVPFFGSSELLRLDTMHPSVLAAKYKRNYQPFLLGQAGTESLSHYLGMQEMTPALHKKQAVFIISQQWFTKRDSKWAFSQFYSPLQTVNWLRNIKEISATDRFIAKRLLEQKQISDNSFYARLITKIKNNESLSETDQSLLMLRNRMLLREDQLFSNFTVSNNWDKQVEPALKSLPKTDDVSLLEREAMRVAKKQTGNNKFGIKNSFFRMRVKPSLKKLENSQSHFDYRQSDEYSDFQAVLQEFAKEHTDVLFIIQPVNKKWSKYTGLSTKRYYQSVDKVKKQLKSQGFNQIADFSHDGGHKYFMQDTIHMGWRGWVAADTKIKPFFARGYQEPTYHINDNYLSKKWQNLIPTDTNLKNFK
;
A
#
# COMPACT_ATOMS: atom_id res chain seq x y z
N MET A 1 34.09 -14.78 57.28
CA MET A 1 33.93 -13.44 56.66
C MET A 1 33.13 -13.57 55.36
N LEU A 2 31.85 -13.17 55.36
CA LEU A 2 31.09 -13.00 54.13
C LEU A 2 31.66 -11.80 53.35
N LYS A 3 32.31 -12.04 52.21
CA LYS A 3 32.73 -10.98 51.27
C LYS A 3 31.47 -10.20 50.89
N LYS A 4 31.32 -8.97 51.39
CA LYS A 4 30.34 -8.01 50.87
C LYS A 4 30.64 -7.82 49.38
N ARG A 5 29.91 -8.52 48.51
CA ARG A 5 29.94 -8.25 47.07
C ARG A 5 29.37 -6.84 46.91
N GLY A 6 30.25 -5.86 46.65
CA GLY A 6 29.85 -4.47 46.50
C GLY A 6 28.80 -4.33 45.40
N LEU A 7 27.87 -3.37 45.55
CA LEU A 7 26.76 -3.13 44.61
C LEU A 7 27.19 -3.16 43.13
N TRP A 8 28.41 -2.75 42.81
CA TRP A 8 29.00 -2.79 41.47
C TRP A 8 29.05 -4.19 40.83
N TRP A 9 29.27 -5.26 41.60
CA TRP A 9 29.28 -6.62 41.05
C TRP A 9 27.87 -7.13 40.69
N ILE A 10 26.83 -6.49 41.22
CA ILE A 10 25.43 -6.81 40.96
C ILE A 10 24.87 -5.89 39.87
N PHE A 11 25.09 -4.58 39.99
CA PHE A 11 24.53 -3.57 39.09
C PHE A 11 25.49 -3.12 37.98
N GLY A 12 26.80 -3.24 38.15
CA GLY A 12 27.80 -2.83 37.17
C GLY A 12 27.61 -3.48 35.79
N PRO A 13 27.38 -4.80 35.69
CA PRO A 13 27.06 -5.44 34.41
C PRO A 13 25.77 -4.91 33.77
N VAL A 14 24.74 -4.61 34.58
CA VAL A 14 23.46 -4.08 34.08
C VAL A 14 23.61 -2.64 33.58
N ILE A 15 24.34 -1.80 34.32
CA ILE A 15 24.66 -0.43 33.92
C ILE A 15 25.50 -0.43 32.65
N LEU A 16 26.52 -1.29 32.57
CA LEU A 16 27.36 -1.42 31.40
C LEU A 16 26.56 -1.90 30.18
N ALA A 17 25.67 -2.88 30.35
CA ALA A 17 24.77 -3.32 29.28
C ALA A 17 23.85 -2.18 28.81
N PHE A 18 23.29 -1.40 29.73
CA PHE A 18 22.47 -0.24 29.38
C PHE A 18 23.26 0.83 28.62
N VAL A 19 24.48 1.13 29.06
CA VAL A 19 25.39 2.07 28.37
C VAL A 19 25.74 1.55 26.98
N MET A 20 26.07 0.26 26.83
CA MET A 20 26.39 -0.34 25.53
C MET A 20 25.20 -0.32 24.57
N VAL A 21 23.99 -0.65 25.05
CA VAL A 21 22.77 -0.57 24.23
C VAL A 21 22.50 0.88 23.84
N THR A 22 22.61 1.82 24.77
CA THR A 22 22.42 3.25 24.48
C THR A 22 23.45 3.75 23.47
N ALA A 23 24.72 3.38 23.63
CA ALA A 23 25.79 3.70 22.69
C ALA A 23 25.53 3.09 21.30
N LEU A 24 25.03 1.85 21.22
CA LEU A 24 24.67 1.21 19.95
C LEU A 24 23.54 1.96 19.22
N PHE A 25 22.50 2.38 19.95
CA PHE A 25 21.39 3.15 19.41
C PHE A 25 21.81 4.60 19.04
N LEU A 26 22.87 5.13 19.63
CA LEU A 26 23.40 6.48 19.35
C LEU A 26 24.59 6.51 18.38
N ALA A 27 25.19 5.37 18.07
CA ALA A 27 26.37 5.26 17.21
C ALA A 27 26.13 5.87 15.81
N PRO A 28 27.16 6.39 15.10
CA PRO A 28 26.98 7.09 13.83
C PRO A 28 26.99 6.19 12.58
N PHE A 29 27.21 4.87 12.70
CA PHE A 29 27.25 3.93 11.57
C PHE A 29 25.91 3.21 11.35
N SER A 30 25.58 2.82 10.12
CA SER A 30 24.37 2.01 9.83
C SER A 30 24.51 0.62 10.43
N LEU A 31 23.45 0.11 11.08
CA LEU A 31 23.40 -1.28 11.55
C LEU A 31 22.87 -2.23 10.47
N ASN A 32 22.54 -1.69 9.30
CA ASN A 32 21.82 -2.38 8.25
C ASN A 32 22.79 -2.95 7.20
N TYR A 33 22.85 -4.29 7.08
CA TYR A 33 23.54 -4.98 5.99
C TYR A 33 22.52 -5.81 5.19
N LEU A 34 21.94 -5.19 4.16
CA LEU A 34 20.99 -5.84 3.25
C LEU A 34 21.69 -6.22 1.95
N SER A 35 21.71 -7.51 1.62
CA SER A 35 22.17 -7.97 0.32
C SER A 35 21.13 -7.68 -0.77
N ASN A 36 21.55 -7.69 -2.04
CA ASN A 36 20.61 -7.61 -3.17
C ASN A 36 19.57 -8.74 -3.15
N LYS A 37 19.94 -9.91 -2.61
CA LYS A 37 19.03 -11.05 -2.45
C LYS A 37 17.98 -10.79 -1.37
N ASP A 38 18.35 -10.12 -0.29
CA ASP A 38 17.41 -9.73 0.78
C ASP A 38 16.40 -8.70 0.26
N ILE A 39 16.87 -7.70 -0.48
CA ILE A 39 16.00 -6.71 -1.13
C ILE A 39 15.06 -7.37 -2.14
N GLN A 40 15.55 -8.31 -2.95
CA GLN A 40 14.73 -9.06 -3.90
C GLN A 40 13.63 -9.85 -3.18
N LYS A 41 13.95 -10.55 -2.09
CA LYS A 41 12.96 -11.25 -1.27
C LYS A 41 11.97 -10.29 -0.62
N ALA A 42 12.45 -9.15 -0.14
CA ALA A 42 11.63 -8.09 0.44
C ALA A 42 10.61 -7.53 -0.56
N SER A 43 11.00 -7.36 -1.82
CA SER A 43 10.16 -6.79 -2.89
C SER A 43 8.83 -7.54 -3.13
N VAL A 44 8.78 -8.83 -2.77
CA VAL A 44 7.58 -9.68 -2.85
C VAL A 44 7.24 -10.31 -1.49
N SER A 45 7.73 -9.72 -0.40
CA SER A 45 7.61 -10.33 0.92
C SER A 45 6.21 -10.25 1.50
N PHE A 46 5.54 -9.11 1.27
CA PHE A 46 4.34 -8.68 1.97
C PHE A 46 4.52 -8.73 3.49
N SER A 47 5.72 -8.41 3.96
CA SER A 47 6.03 -8.32 5.37
C SER A 47 5.41 -7.05 5.96
N LYS A 48 4.74 -7.17 7.11
CA LYS A 48 4.26 -6.00 7.86
C LYS A 48 5.43 -5.13 8.32
N ASN A 49 6.56 -5.74 8.67
CA ASN A 49 7.75 -5.03 9.11
C ASN A 49 8.35 -4.24 7.94
N VAL A 50 8.40 -4.81 6.72
CA VAL A 50 8.85 -4.07 5.53
C VAL A 50 7.89 -2.93 5.17
N PHE A 51 6.58 -3.12 5.34
CA PHE A 51 5.60 -2.05 5.09
C PHE A 51 5.75 -0.89 6.10
N LYS A 52 5.91 -1.22 7.39
CA LYS A 52 6.03 -0.30 8.53
C LYS A 52 7.37 0.39 8.70
N GLY A 53 8.39 -0.16 8.06
CA GLY A 53 9.79 0.13 8.31
C GLY A 53 10.45 0.86 7.15
N GLU A 54 11.38 1.75 7.43
CA GLU A 54 12.02 2.62 6.44
C GLU A 54 13.20 1.94 5.74
N SER A 55 14.00 1.19 6.49
CA SER A 55 15.35 0.79 6.11
C SER A 55 15.39 -0.12 4.89
N VAL A 56 14.48 -1.09 4.81
CA VAL A 56 14.38 -2.02 3.67
C VAL A 56 13.86 -1.30 2.42
N LYS A 57 12.86 -0.42 2.58
CA LYS A 57 12.32 0.40 1.49
C LYS A 57 13.42 1.30 0.91
N MET A 58 14.13 2.02 1.76
CA MET A 58 15.21 2.92 1.33
C MET A 58 16.36 2.15 0.67
N ALA A 59 16.75 0.99 1.19
CA ALA A 59 17.75 0.13 0.54
C ALA A 59 17.30 -0.37 -0.85
N ALA A 60 16.00 -0.64 -1.03
CA ALA A 60 15.44 -1.03 -2.32
C ALA A 60 15.44 0.14 -3.32
N PHE A 61 14.93 1.30 -2.92
CA PHE A 61 14.74 2.45 -3.80
C PHE A 61 16.01 3.26 -4.09
N SER A 62 17.11 2.96 -3.38
CA SER A 62 18.46 3.47 -3.67
C SER A 62 19.38 2.40 -4.31
N ASN A 63 18.84 1.24 -4.67
CA ASN A 63 19.62 0.15 -5.24
C ASN A 63 20.19 0.52 -6.62
N SER A 64 21.50 0.42 -6.79
CA SER A 64 22.18 0.77 -8.05
C SER A 64 22.11 -0.32 -9.12
N LYS A 65 21.79 -1.57 -8.77
CA LYS A 65 21.74 -2.71 -9.70
C LYS A 65 20.34 -2.96 -10.25
N THR A 66 19.32 -2.79 -9.42
CA THR A 66 17.92 -3.04 -9.76
C THR A 66 17.10 -1.81 -9.48
N ASN A 67 16.44 -1.30 -10.53
CA ASN A 67 15.47 -0.23 -10.38
C ASN A 67 14.17 -0.77 -9.75
N TYR A 68 14.07 -0.71 -8.43
CA TYR A 68 12.84 -1.04 -7.72
C TYR A 68 11.83 0.11 -7.81
N VAL A 69 10.59 -0.21 -8.15
CA VAL A 69 9.50 0.77 -8.30
C VAL A 69 8.36 0.44 -7.35
N PRO A 70 7.79 1.43 -6.64
CA PRO A 70 6.74 1.16 -5.65
C PRO A 70 5.43 0.78 -6.34
N PHE A 71 4.88 -0.35 -5.91
CA PHE A 71 3.54 -0.82 -6.29
C PHE A 71 2.67 -0.81 -5.05
N PHE A 72 1.82 0.21 -4.94
CA PHE A 72 0.87 0.39 -3.85
C PHE A 72 -0.42 -0.39 -4.10
N GLY A 73 -0.96 -0.96 -3.03
CA GLY A 73 -2.21 -1.71 -3.09
C GLY A 73 -2.56 -2.35 -1.76
N SER A 74 -3.30 -3.44 -1.79
CA SER A 74 -3.72 -4.23 -0.64
C SER A 74 -3.48 -5.73 -0.92
N SER A 75 -4.49 -6.57 -0.69
CA SER A 75 -4.37 -8.02 -0.86
C SER A 75 -4.34 -8.53 -2.29
N GLU A 76 -4.59 -7.68 -3.30
CA GLU A 76 -4.41 -8.02 -4.71
C GLU A 76 -2.95 -8.30 -5.04
N LEU A 77 -2.01 -7.56 -4.42
CA LEU A 77 -0.58 -7.76 -4.65
C LEU A 77 -0.14 -9.16 -4.17
N LEU A 78 -0.81 -9.70 -3.15
CA LEU A 78 -0.58 -11.05 -2.60
C LEU A 78 -1.06 -12.19 -3.52
N ARG A 79 -1.73 -11.88 -4.63
CA ARG A 79 -2.24 -12.87 -5.58
C ARG A 79 -1.20 -13.23 -6.62
N LEU A 80 -0.01 -13.63 -6.15
CA LEU A 80 1.09 -14.10 -6.98
C LEU A 80 0.62 -15.31 -7.82
N ASP A 81 0.42 -15.06 -9.10
CA ASP A 81 0.28 -16.07 -10.14
C ASP A 81 1.33 -15.84 -11.23
N THR A 82 1.37 -16.71 -12.23
CA THR A 82 2.39 -16.67 -13.28
C THR A 82 2.38 -15.37 -14.08
N MET A 83 1.26 -14.64 -14.10
CA MET A 83 1.11 -13.37 -14.83
C MET A 83 1.32 -12.15 -13.95
N HIS A 84 1.60 -12.31 -12.66
CA HIS A 84 1.77 -11.20 -11.74
C HIS A 84 2.92 -10.27 -12.18
N PRO A 85 2.80 -8.92 -12.02
CA PRO A 85 3.81 -7.96 -12.47
C PRO A 85 5.24 -8.28 -12.02
N SER A 86 5.43 -8.70 -10.76
CA SER A 86 6.75 -9.08 -10.24
C SER A 86 7.36 -10.30 -10.94
N VAL A 87 6.52 -11.24 -11.40
CA VAL A 87 6.95 -12.45 -12.12
C VAL A 87 7.31 -12.10 -13.56
N LEU A 88 6.46 -11.31 -14.24
CA LEU A 88 6.71 -10.87 -15.62
C LEU A 88 7.97 -10.01 -15.71
N ALA A 89 8.14 -9.05 -14.80
CA ALA A 89 9.33 -8.21 -14.72
C ALA A 89 10.62 -9.03 -14.55
N ALA A 90 10.60 -10.01 -13.63
CA ALA A 90 11.74 -10.90 -13.39
C ALA A 90 12.02 -11.83 -14.58
N LYS A 91 11.00 -12.44 -15.18
CA LYS A 91 11.12 -13.38 -16.30
C LYS A 91 11.77 -12.74 -17.51
N TYR A 92 11.30 -11.54 -17.86
CA TYR A 92 11.69 -10.84 -19.07
C TYR A 92 12.79 -9.80 -18.82
N LYS A 93 13.40 -9.81 -17.62
CA LYS A 93 14.51 -8.92 -17.23
C LYS A 93 14.22 -7.46 -17.58
N ARG A 94 13.03 -6.99 -17.20
CA ARG A 94 12.60 -5.62 -17.48
C ARG A 94 13.51 -4.61 -16.76
N ASN A 95 13.51 -3.37 -17.24
CA ASN A 95 14.27 -2.26 -16.66
C ASN A 95 13.69 -1.76 -15.32
N TYR A 96 12.76 -2.50 -14.72
CA TYR A 96 12.19 -2.23 -13.41
C TYR A 96 11.82 -3.56 -12.73
N GLN A 97 11.79 -3.55 -11.39
CA GLN A 97 11.24 -4.63 -10.58
C GLN A 97 10.21 -4.05 -9.59
N PRO A 98 8.96 -4.55 -9.57
CA PRO A 98 7.98 -4.10 -8.59
C PRO A 98 8.44 -4.37 -7.15
N PHE A 99 8.34 -3.36 -6.29
CA PHE A 99 8.42 -3.48 -4.85
C PHE A 99 7.00 -3.33 -4.27
N LEU A 100 6.45 -4.44 -3.80
CA LEU A 100 5.03 -4.55 -3.44
C LEU A 100 4.78 -3.97 -2.04
N LEU A 101 4.03 -2.89 -1.99
CA LEU A 101 3.65 -2.17 -0.78
C LEU A 101 2.15 -2.28 -0.57
N GLY A 102 1.74 -3.34 0.13
CA GLY A 102 0.33 -3.57 0.44
C GLY A 102 0.06 -4.95 1.02
N GLN A 103 -0.98 -5.03 1.85
CA GLN A 103 -1.52 -6.25 2.45
C GLN A 103 -3.02 -6.09 2.68
N ALA A 104 -3.71 -7.18 3.03
CA ALA A 104 -5.13 -7.10 3.38
C ALA A 104 -5.37 -6.04 4.48
N GLY A 105 -6.14 -5.00 4.16
CA GLY A 105 -6.45 -3.90 5.07
C GLY A 105 -5.51 -2.68 5.01
N THR A 106 -4.49 -2.68 4.13
CA THR A 106 -3.78 -1.43 3.80
C THR A 106 -4.62 -0.60 2.84
N GLU A 107 -5.18 0.48 3.38
CA GLU A 107 -5.98 1.50 2.68
C GLU A 107 -5.17 2.82 2.59
N SER A 108 -5.78 3.89 2.09
CA SER A 108 -5.05 5.12 1.72
C SER A 108 -4.34 5.79 2.89
N LEU A 109 -4.94 5.82 4.10
CA LEU A 109 -4.29 6.42 5.27
C LEU A 109 -2.98 5.69 5.65
N SER A 110 -2.98 4.36 5.57
CA SER A 110 -1.77 3.56 5.82
C SER A 110 -0.70 3.80 4.75
N HIS A 111 -1.12 3.94 3.49
CA HIS A 111 -0.19 4.26 2.39
C HIS A 111 0.41 5.65 2.54
N TYR A 112 -0.42 6.67 2.82
CA TYR A 112 0.05 8.03 3.03
C TYR A 112 1.12 8.10 4.11
N LEU A 113 0.89 7.46 5.27
CA LEU A 113 1.89 7.37 6.34
C LEU A 113 3.16 6.62 5.91
N GLY A 114 3.01 5.51 5.18
CA GLY A 114 4.15 4.76 4.65
C GLY A 114 4.99 5.54 3.64
N MET A 115 4.38 6.47 2.90
CA MET A 115 5.06 7.36 1.93
C MET A 115 5.99 8.36 2.63
N GLN A 116 5.67 8.78 3.85
CA GLN A 116 6.48 9.73 4.61
C GLN A 116 7.88 9.20 4.95
N GLU A 117 8.06 7.88 4.93
CA GLU A 117 9.34 7.19 5.17
C GLU A 117 10.15 6.97 3.88
N MET A 118 9.63 7.36 2.71
CA MET A 118 10.26 7.06 1.43
C MET A 118 10.08 8.17 0.40
N THR A 119 10.02 9.43 0.83
CA THR A 119 9.87 10.57 -0.09
C THR A 119 10.94 10.61 -1.19
N PRO A 120 12.24 10.25 -0.97
CA PRO A 120 13.22 10.20 -2.07
C PRO A 120 12.98 9.06 -3.08
N ALA A 121 12.15 8.08 -2.72
CA ALA A 121 11.69 7.04 -3.64
C ALA A 121 10.51 7.48 -4.52
N LEU A 122 9.86 8.59 -4.16
CA LEU A 122 8.71 9.16 -4.86
C LEU A 122 9.09 10.42 -5.65
N HIS A 123 10.08 11.17 -5.15
CA HIS A 123 10.51 12.42 -5.75
C HIS A 123 10.96 12.24 -7.20
N LYS A 124 10.21 12.81 -8.15
CA LYS A 124 10.47 12.71 -9.60
C LYS A 124 10.70 11.27 -10.09
N LYS A 125 9.90 10.34 -9.56
CA LYS A 125 9.95 8.90 -9.89
C LYS A 125 8.59 8.40 -10.35
N GLN A 126 8.57 7.15 -10.84
CA GLN A 126 7.36 6.48 -11.30
C GLN A 126 6.80 5.54 -10.22
N ALA A 127 5.49 5.49 -10.08
CA ALA A 127 4.79 4.58 -9.16
C ALA A 127 3.54 3.94 -9.80
N VAL A 128 3.12 2.80 -9.25
CA VAL A 128 1.82 2.19 -9.56
C VAL A 128 0.96 2.19 -8.30
N PHE A 129 -0.30 2.61 -8.42
CA PHE A 129 -1.25 2.58 -7.31
C PHE A 129 -2.54 1.85 -7.72
N ILE A 130 -2.79 0.69 -7.11
CA ILE A 130 -3.98 -0.12 -7.40
C ILE A 130 -5.12 0.27 -6.46
N ILE A 131 -6.27 0.62 -7.01
CA ILE A 131 -7.45 1.09 -6.28
C ILE A 131 -8.49 -0.03 -6.23
N SER A 132 -8.93 -0.36 -5.02
CA SER A 132 -10.03 -1.30 -4.76
C SER A 132 -11.24 -0.54 -4.23
N GLN A 133 -12.40 -0.61 -4.88
CA GLN A 133 -13.63 0.06 -4.41
C GLN A 133 -14.09 -0.44 -3.03
N GLN A 134 -13.63 -1.64 -2.64
CA GLN A 134 -13.91 -2.27 -1.35
C GLN A 134 -13.31 -1.50 -0.17
N TRP A 135 -12.35 -0.59 -0.40
CA TRP A 135 -11.84 0.32 0.63
C TRP A 135 -12.87 1.41 0.97
N PHE A 136 -13.67 1.82 -0.01
CA PHE A 136 -14.56 2.99 0.08
C PHE A 136 -15.89 2.66 0.76
N THR A 137 -15.88 1.96 1.89
CA THR A 137 -17.09 1.65 2.64
C THR A 137 -17.50 2.80 3.57
N LYS A 138 -18.80 2.93 3.86
CA LYS A 138 -19.33 3.97 4.75
C LYS A 138 -18.89 3.81 6.21
N ARG A 139 -18.64 2.57 6.65
CA ARG A 139 -18.13 2.30 8.00
C ARG A 139 -16.61 2.35 7.96
N ASP A 140 -16.02 3.01 8.95
CA ASP A 140 -14.56 3.03 9.10
C ASP A 140 -14.07 1.59 9.28
N SER A 141 -13.40 1.07 8.26
CA SER A 141 -12.67 -0.21 8.24
C SER A 141 -11.38 -0.10 9.09
N LYS A 142 -11.40 0.64 10.20
CA LYS A 142 -10.22 0.95 11.04
C LYS A 142 -9.61 -0.24 11.76
N TRP A 143 -10.20 -1.44 11.64
CA TRP A 143 -9.70 -2.65 12.28
C TRP A 143 -8.26 -3.00 11.85
N ALA A 144 -7.87 -2.61 10.64
CA ALA A 144 -6.56 -2.93 10.08
C ALA A 144 -5.49 -1.85 10.34
N PHE A 145 -5.87 -0.59 10.60
CA PHE A 145 -4.91 0.51 10.70
C PHE A 145 -3.82 0.24 11.77
N SER A 146 -4.20 -0.22 12.96
CA SER A 146 -3.24 -0.57 14.03
C SER A 146 -2.24 -1.67 13.61
N GLN A 147 -2.62 -2.53 12.66
CA GLN A 147 -1.76 -3.60 12.16
C GLN A 147 -0.68 -3.10 11.21
N PHE A 148 -0.85 -1.91 10.62
CA PHE A 148 0.05 -1.32 9.62
C PHE A 148 0.68 0.00 10.06
N TYR A 149 0.20 0.55 11.17
CA TYR A 149 0.79 1.70 11.85
C TYR A 149 2.15 1.38 12.47
N SER A 150 3.11 2.30 12.31
CA SER A 150 4.33 2.36 13.09
C SER A 150 4.52 3.77 13.67
N PRO A 151 5.10 3.92 14.88
CA PRO A 151 5.45 5.24 15.39
C PRO A 151 6.49 5.96 14.53
N LEU A 152 7.32 5.23 13.77
CA LEU A 152 8.32 5.80 12.87
C LEU A 152 7.65 6.62 11.75
N GLN A 153 6.57 6.09 11.16
CA GLN A 153 5.78 6.81 10.15
C GLN A 153 5.28 8.16 10.66
N THR A 154 4.71 8.21 11.87
CA THR A 154 4.22 9.46 12.48
C THR A 154 5.35 10.44 12.73
N VAL A 155 6.49 9.96 13.23
CA VAL A 155 7.64 10.82 13.48
C VAL A 155 8.19 11.40 12.18
N ASN A 156 8.29 10.58 11.12
CA ASN A 156 8.71 11.05 9.80
C ASN A 156 7.71 12.05 9.21
N TRP A 157 6.41 11.78 9.30
CA TRP A 157 5.37 12.73 8.89
C TRP A 157 5.54 14.09 9.58
N LEU A 158 5.59 14.11 10.92
CA LEU A 158 5.74 15.36 11.69
C LEU A 158 7.03 16.11 11.32
N ARG A 159 8.11 15.40 11.04
CA ARG A 159 9.40 15.98 10.62
C ARG A 159 9.39 16.49 9.18
N ASN A 160 8.55 15.93 8.31
CA ASN A 160 8.41 16.34 6.91
C ASN A 160 7.52 17.59 6.72
N ILE A 161 6.81 18.02 7.78
CA ILE A 161 6.02 19.26 7.78
C ILE A 161 6.96 20.46 7.88
N LYS A 162 7.09 21.19 6.76
CA LYS A 162 7.75 22.50 6.71
C LYS A 162 6.76 23.63 7.00
N GLU A 163 5.59 23.54 6.39
CA GLU A 163 4.45 24.42 6.59
C GLU A 163 3.20 23.53 6.74
N ILE A 164 2.29 23.91 7.63
CA ILE A 164 1.09 23.10 7.92
C ILE A 164 0.07 23.29 6.80
N SER A 165 -0.15 22.25 6.01
CA SER A 165 -1.15 22.23 4.94
C SER A 165 -2.55 21.83 5.44
N ALA A 166 -3.57 21.99 4.58
CA ALA A 166 -4.91 21.46 4.86
C ALA A 166 -4.89 19.92 5.03
N THR A 167 -4.02 19.21 4.30
CA THR A 167 -3.84 17.76 4.45
C THR A 167 -3.21 17.41 5.78
N ASP A 168 -2.22 18.17 6.25
CA ASP A 168 -1.61 17.90 7.56
C ASP A 168 -2.65 18.02 8.68
N ARG A 169 -3.53 19.03 8.61
CA ARG A 169 -4.65 19.16 9.58
C ARG A 169 -5.66 18.02 9.44
N PHE A 170 -5.97 17.62 8.23
CA PHE A 170 -6.86 16.48 7.97
C PHE A 170 -6.28 15.17 8.53
N ILE A 171 -5.02 14.88 8.24
CA ILE A 171 -4.30 13.70 8.74
C ILE A 171 -4.20 13.75 10.26
N ALA A 172 -3.89 14.91 10.84
CA ALA A 172 -3.86 15.09 12.28
C ALA A 172 -5.20 14.69 12.93
N LYS A 173 -6.33 15.13 12.34
CA LYS A 173 -7.66 14.71 12.80
C LYS A 173 -7.86 13.19 12.66
N ARG A 174 -7.51 12.61 11.52
CA ARG A 174 -7.66 11.15 11.27
C ARG A 174 -6.80 10.31 12.22
N LEU A 175 -5.59 10.77 12.55
CA LEU A 175 -4.68 10.09 13.48
C LEU A 175 -5.18 10.18 14.93
N LEU A 176 -5.70 11.33 15.36
CA LEU A 176 -6.26 11.50 16.71
C LEU A 176 -7.52 10.66 16.97
N GLU A 177 -8.17 10.13 15.92
CA GLU A 177 -9.27 9.16 16.06
C GLU A 177 -8.76 7.73 16.41
N GLN A 178 -7.44 7.50 16.41
CA GLN A 178 -6.82 6.20 16.63
C GLN A 178 -6.26 6.08 18.04
N LYS A 179 -6.65 5.03 18.78
CA LYS A 179 -6.23 4.83 20.18
C LYS A 179 -4.71 4.79 20.38
N GLN A 180 -3.97 4.12 19.50
CA GLN A 180 -2.50 4.10 19.55
C GLN A 180 -1.84 5.48 19.44
N ILE A 181 -2.57 6.50 18.96
CA ILE A 181 -2.13 7.90 18.92
C ILE A 181 -2.72 8.68 20.09
N SER A 182 -4.05 8.65 20.27
CA SER A 182 -4.74 9.47 21.28
C SER A 182 -4.32 9.14 22.71
N ASP A 183 -3.98 7.88 22.96
CA ASP A 183 -3.62 7.40 24.30
C ASP A 183 -2.12 7.61 24.59
N ASN A 184 -1.33 8.04 23.58
CA ASN A 184 0.08 8.38 23.74
C ASN A 184 0.24 9.90 23.87
N SER A 185 0.53 10.39 25.09
CA SER A 185 0.62 11.83 25.38
C SER A 185 1.63 12.59 24.52
N PHE A 186 2.75 11.96 24.15
CA PHE A 186 3.75 12.57 23.27
C PHE A 186 3.18 12.83 21.87
N TYR A 187 2.63 11.82 21.22
CA TYR A 187 2.05 11.97 19.88
C TYR A 187 0.78 12.81 19.90
N ALA A 188 -0.14 12.57 20.84
CA ALA A 188 -1.40 13.31 20.95
C ALA A 188 -1.14 14.83 21.07
N ARG A 189 -0.16 15.24 21.88
CA ARG A 189 0.21 16.66 22.04
C ARG A 189 0.71 17.26 20.72
N LEU A 190 1.68 16.63 20.07
CA LEU A 190 2.27 17.15 18.83
C LEU A 190 1.27 17.20 17.68
N ILE A 191 0.45 16.15 17.54
CA ILE A 191 -0.55 16.05 16.47
C ILE A 191 -1.70 17.04 16.71
N THR A 192 -2.05 17.32 17.96
CA THR A 192 -3.05 18.36 18.29
C THR A 192 -2.58 19.74 17.85
N LYS A 193 -1.29 20.07 17.99
CA LYS A 193 -0.73 21.31 17.45
C LYS A 193 -0.93 21.41 15.95
N ILE A 194 -0.56 20.37 15.20
CA ILE A 194 -0.77 20.31 13.75
C ILE A 194 -2.25 20.49 13.39
N LYS A 195 -3.16 19.77 14.06
CA LYS A 195 -4.61 19.91 13.87
C LYS A 195 -5.09 21.36 14.06
N ASN A 196 -4.55 22.07 15.04
CA ASN A 196 -4.90 23.45 15.38
C ASN A 196 -4.15 24.49 14.53
N ASN A 197 -3.35 24.07 13.55
CA ASN A 197 -2.50 24.96 12.76
C ASN A 197 -1.41 25.68 13.58
N GLU A 198 -0.97 25.05 14.67
CA GLU A 198 0.11 25.53 15.53
C GLU A 198 1.42 24.84 15.14
N SER A 199 2.48 25.64 14.92
CA SER A 199 3.80 25.11 14.56
C SER A 199 4.45 24.35 15.72
N LEU A 200 5.26 23.35 15.38
CA LEU A 200 6.08 22.63 16.35
C LEU A 200 7.24 23.53 16.81
N SER A 201 7.52 23.57 18.12
CA SER A 201 8.65 24.35 18.64
C SER A 201 9.98 23.67 18.34
N GLU A 202 11.10 24.38 18.53
CA GLU A 202 12.44 23.79 18.40
C GLU A 202 12.66 22.60 19.36
N THR A 203 12.08 22.66 20.56
CA THR A 203 12.08 21.54 21.51
C THR A 203 11.31 20.34 20.96
N ASP A 204 10.15 20.56 20.37
CA ASP A 204 9.35 19.48 19.76
C ASP A 204 10.12 18.83 18.60
N GLN A 205 10.76 19.64 17.75
CA GLN A 205 11.61 19.16 16.65
C GLN A 205 12.82 18.35 17.15
N SER A 206 13.47 18.81 18.23
CA SER A 206 14.61 18.11 18.84
C SER A 206 14.19 16.75 19.42
N LEU A 207 13.05 16.69 20.11
CA LEU A 207 12.48 15.45 20.62
C LEU A 207 12.08 14.48 19.50
N LEU A 208 11.50 15.00 18.41
CA LEU A 208 11.19 14.20 17.22
C LEU A 208 12.46 13.65 16.57
N MET A 209 13.53 14.44 16.47
CA MET A 209 14.81 13.97 15.93
C MET A 209 15.42 12.83 16.76
N LEU A 210 15.40 12.94 18.09
CA LEU A 210 15.85 11.89 18.99
C LEU A 210 14.98 10.63 18.84
N ARG A 211 13.65 10.79 18.84
CA ARG A 211 12.71 9.69 18.69
C ARG A 211 12.88 8.99 17.35
N ASN A 212 13.08 9.75 16.28
CA ASN A 212 13.34 9.23 14.95
C ASN A 212 14.58 8.36 14.92
N ARG A 213 15.70 8.84 15.48
CA ARG A 213 16.95 8.10 15.54
C ARG A 213 16.78 6.75 16.25
N MET A 214 16.08 6.73 17.38
CA MET A 214 15.82 5.48 18.13
C MET A 214 14.97 4.50 17.31
N LEU A 215 13.89 4.97 16.71
CA LEU A 215 12.98 4.13 15.92
C LEU A 215 13.62 3.63 14.63
N LEU A 216 14.44 4.44 13.96
CA LEU A 216 15.22 4.00 12.79
C LEU A 216 16.23 2.91 13.17
N ARG A 217 16.83 2.98 14.36
CA ARG A 217 17.77 1.95 14.83
C ARG A 217 17.06 0.65 15.14
N GLU A 218 15.90 0.73 15.79
CA GLU A 218 15.01 -0.41 15.97
C GLU A 218 14.64 -1.03 14.62
N ASP A 219 14.25 -0.20 13.65
CA ASP A 219 13.91 -0.65 12.31
C ASP A 219 15.08 -1.32 11.59
N GLN A 220 16.29 -0.76 11.63
CA GLN A 220 17.49 -1.36 11.03
C GLN A 220 17.85 -2.72 11.63
N LEU A 221 17.59 -2.91 12.93
CA LEU A 221 17.79 -4.19 13.60
C LEU A 221 16.69 -5.17 13.22
N PHE A 222 15.42 -4.77 13.29
CA PHE A 222 14.30 -5.72 13.34
C PHE A 222 13.53 -5.92 12.02
N SER A 223 13.62 -4.98 11.07
CA SER A 223 12.88 -5.09 9.79
C SER A 223 13.41 -6.21 8.89
N ASN A 224 14.73 -6.47 8.93
CA ASN A 224 15.40 -7.47 8.11
C ASN A 224 15.09 -8.92 8.50
N PHE A 225 14.65 -9.18 9.73
CA PHE A 225 14.39 -10.55 10.20
C PHE A 225 13.18 -11.22 9.55
N THR A 226 12.47 -10.52 8.64
CA THR A 226 11.33 -11.10 7.93
C THR A 226 11.75 -11.78 6.63
N VAL A 227 12.25 -13.02 6.76
CA VAL A 227 12.53 -13.91 5.64
C VAL A 227 11.22 -14.38 5.02
N SER A 228 10.70 -13.63 4.05
CA SER A 228 9.68 -14.16 3.14
C SER A 228 10.33 -15.08 2.12
N ASN A 229 9.72 -16.23 1.90
CA ASN A 229 10.13 -17.20 0.89
C ASN A 229 9.29 -17.10 -0.38
N ASN A 230 8.51 -16.02 -0.56
CA ASN A 230 7.64 -15.87 -1.73
C ASN A 230 8.43 -15.82 -3.04
N TRP A 231 9.61 -15.20 -3.04
CA TRP A 231 10.47 -15.22 -4.21
C TRP A 231 10.82 -16.66 -4.60
N ASP A 232 11.47 -17.39 -3.69
CA ASP A 232 11.98 -18.75 -3.91
C ASP A 232 10.84 -19.76 -4.16
N LYS A 233 9.67 -19.61 -3.51
CA LYS A 233 8.55 -20.58 -3.57
C LYS A 233 7.48 -20.26 -4.60
N GLN A 234 7.36 -19.00 -5.05
CA GLN A 234 6.27 -18.59 -5.96
C GLN A 234 6.82 -17.92 -7.22
N VAL A 235 7.70 -16.92 -7.08
CA VAL A 235 8.20 -16.16 -8.24
C VAL A 235 9.13 -17.03 -9.09
N GLU A 236 10.21 -17.55 -8.52
CA GLU A 236 11.23 -18.30 -9.25
C GLU A 236 10.67 -19.55 -9.96
N PRO A 237 9.81 -20.38 -9.33
CA PRO A 237 9.17 -21.50 -10.03
C PRO A 237 8.27 -21.05 -11.19
N ALA A 238 7.55 -19.92 -11.05
CA ALA A 238 6.66 -19.40 -12.09
C ALA A 238 7.42 -18.95 -13.35
N LEU A 239 8.67 -18.50 -13.21
CA LEU A 239 9.51 -18.11 -14.36
C LEU A 239 9.68 -19.26 -15.35
N LYS A 240 9.74 -20.50 -14.87
CA LYS A 240 9.96 -21.70 -15.71
C LYS A 240 8.75 -22.04 -16.57
N SER A 241 7.53 -21.69 -16.12
CA SER A 241 6.30 -21.94 -16.85
C SER A 241 5.97 -20.89 -17.93
N LEU A 242 6.60 -19.72 -17.87
CA LEU A 242 6.32 -18.63 -18.79
C LEU A 242 6.99 -18.82 -20.16
N PRO A 243 6.36 -18.34 -21.25
CA PRO A 243 6.95 -18.26 -22.58
C PRO A 243 8.35 -17.62 -22.56
N LYS A 244 9.19 -17.95 -23.55
CA LYS A 244 10.52 -17.32 -23.67
C LYS A 244 10.43 -15.86 -24.11
N THR A 245 9.41 -15.51 -24.89
CA THR A 245 9.19 -14.17 -25.46
C THR A 245 8.11 -13.40 -24.70
N ASP A 246 8.35 -12.10 -24.44
CA ASP A 246 7.39 -11.18 -23.81
C ASP A 246 6.33 -10.73 -24.83
N ASP A 247 5.42 -11.64 -25.17
CA ASP A 247 4.32 -11.43 -26.12
C ASP A 247 2.96 -11.58 -25.43
N VAL A 248 2.09 -10.60 -25.62
CA VAL A 248 0.77 -10.54 -24.97
C VAL A 248 -0.11 -11.72 -25.37
N SER A 249 -0.08 -12.15 -26.63
CA SER A 249 -0.91 -13.28 -27.09
C SER A 249 -0.47 -14.61 -26.48
N LEU A 250 0.85 -14.83 -26.34
CA LEU A 250 1.42 -15.98 -25.64
C LEU A 250 1.08 -15.97 -24.14
N LEU A 251 1.19 -14.80 -23.49
CA LEU A 251 0.82 -14.62 -22.08
C LEU A 251 -0.67 -14.86 -21.85
N GLU A 252 -1.56 -14.37 -22.71
CA GLU A 252 -3.01 -14.63 -22.66
C GLU A 252 -3.32 -16.13 -22.76
N ARG A 253 -2.69 -16.84 -23.70
CA ARG A 253 -2.85 -18.30 -23.85
C ARG A 253 -2.43 -19.05 -22.59
N GLU A 254 -1.29 -18.68 -22.03
CA GLU A 254 -0.77 -19.29 -20.81
C GLU A 254 -1.65 -18.97 -19.59
N ALA A 255 -2.11 -17.73 -19.47
CA ALA A 255 -3.03 -17.28 -18.43
C ALA A 255 -4.33 -18.10 -18.44
N MET A 256 -4.92 -18.30 -19.62
CA MET A 256 -6.11 -19.15 -19.79
C MET A 256 -5.84 -20.60 -19.39
N ARG A 257 -4.70 -21.17 -19.79
CA ARG A 257 -4.32 -22.55 -19.48
C ARG A 257 -4.18 -22.77 -17.98
N VAL A 258 -3.47 -21.88 -17.29
CA VAL A 258 -3.25 -21.94 -15.84
C VAL A 258 -4.56 -21.74 -15.09
N ALA A 259 -5.34 -20.70 -15.45
CA ALA A 259 -6.61 -20.41 -14.79
C ALA A 259 -7.62 -21.55 -14.94
N LYS A 260 -7.75 -22.15 -16.13
CA LYS A 260 -8.66 -23.29 -16.37
C LYS A 260 -8.39 -24.45 -15.42
N LYS A 261 -7.12 -24.77 -15.15
CA LYS A 261 -6.72 -25.82 -14.19
C LYS A 261 -7.06 -25.44 -12.75
N GLN A 262 -6.99 -24.15 -12.42
CA GLN A 262 -7.13 -23.64 -11.06
C GLN A 262 -8.55 -23.25 -10.67
N THR A 263 -9.55 -23.28 -11.57
CA THR A 263 -10.93 -22.85 -11.28
C THR A 263 -12.00 -23.88 -11.64
N GLY A 264 -11.66 -25.18 -11.64
CA GLY A 264 -12.56 -26.26 -12.03
C GLY A 264 -13.62 -26.69 -11.00
N ASN A 265 -13.50 -26.27 -9.73
CA ASN A 265 -14.35 -26.79 -8.64
C ASN A 265 -15.58 -25.93 -8.28
N ASN A 266 -15.86 -24.87 -9.03
CA ASN A 266 -16.98 -23.96 -8.75
C ASN A 266 -17.46 -23.21 -10.00
N LYS A 267 -18.73 -22.78 -9.99
CA LYS A 267 -19.38 -22.06 -11.09
C LYS A 267 -18.98 -20.59 -11.24
N PHE A 268 -18.36 -20.01 -10.21
CA PHE A 268 -18.03 -18.58 -10.12
C PHE A 268 -16.71 -18.22 -10.80
N GLY A 269 -15.90 -19.21 -11.19
CA GLY A 269 -14.56 -18.97 -11.74
C GLY A 269 -13.55 -18.50 -10.70
N ILE A 270 -13.81 -18.79 -9.41
CA ILE A 270 -12.91 -18.47 -8.30
C ILE A 270 -11.83 -19.56 -8.20
N LYS A 271 -10.60 -19.21 -7.83
CA LYS A 271 -9.51 -20.17 -7.58
C LYS A 271 -9.96 -21.27 -6.61
N ASN A 272 -9.69 -22.53 -6.96
CA ASN A 272 -10.17 -23.73 -6.28
C ASN A 272 -9.88 -23.72 -4.78
N SER A 273 -8.67 -23.32 -4.39
CA SER A 273 -8.25 -23.24 -2.99
C SER A 273 -9.01 -22.13 -2.25
N PHE A 274 -9.12 -20.94 -2.85
CA PHE A 274 -9.87 -19.82 -2.27
C PHE A 274 -11.35 -20.19 -2.09
N PHE A 275 -11.98 -20.77 -3.12
CA PHE A 275 -13.37 -21.19 -3.05
C PHE A 275 -13.58 -22.21 -1.91
N ARG A 276 -12.76 -23.26 -1.85
CA ARG A 276 -12.87 -24.29 -0.81
C ARG A 276 -12.71 -23.74 0.61
N MET A 277 -11.75 -22.84 0.82
CA MET A 277 -11.39 -22.36 2.17
C MET A 277 -12.20 -21.16 2.63
N ARG A 278 -12.59 -20.25 1.73
CA ARG A 278 -13.15 -18.94 2.08
C ARG A 278 -14.60 -18.74 1.63
N VAL A 279 -15.08 -19.48 0.63
CA VAL A 279 -16.41 -19.27 0.04
C VAL A 279 -17.36 -20.42 0.37
N LYS A 280 -16.96 -21.66 0.02
CA LYS A 280 -17.78 -22.88 0.17
C LYS A 280 -18.37 -23.05 1.58
N PRO A 281 -17.63 -22.83 2.69
CA PRO A 281 -18.17 -23.02 4.04
C PRO A 281 -19.37 -22.11 4.38
N SER A 282 -19.50 -20.96 3.71
CA SER A 282 -20.56 -19.98 3.98
C SER A 282 -21.39 -19.65 2.75
N LEU A 283 -21.30 -20.45 1.68
CA LEU A 283 -21.86 -20.10 0.38
C LEU A 283 -23.33 -19.70 0.46
N LYS A 284 -24.18 -20.51 1.11
CA LYS A 284 -25.62 -20.21 1.29
C LYS A 284 -25.87 -18.88 2.00
N LYS A 285 -25.05 -18.53 3.00
CA LYS A 285 -25.17 -17.27 3.75
C LYS A 285 -24.71 -16.06 2.94
N LEU A 286 -23.93 -16.27 1.89
CA LEU A 286 -23.37 -15.20 1.06
C LEU A 286 -24.33 -14.77 -0.06
N GLU A 287 -25.36 -15.55 -0.36
CA GLU A 287 -26.40 -15.18 -1.31
C GLU A 287 -27.11 -13.90 -0.87
N ASN A 288 -27.18 -12.90 -1.75
CA ASN A 288 -27.75 -11.56 -1.48
C ASN A 288 -27.13 -10.78 -0.29
N SER A 289 -26.05 -11.28 0.32
CA SER A 289 -25.41 -10.69 1.50
C SER A 289 -24.84 -9.28 1.28
N GLN A 290 -24.56 -8.90 0.02
CA GLN A 290 -23.99 -7.60 -0.37
C GLN A 290 -25.02 -6.67 -1.02
N SER A 291 -26.31 -7.02 -0.99
CA SER A 291 -27.40 -6.21 -1.54
C SER A 291 -27.48 -4.78 -0.96
N HIS A 292 -27.01 -4.59 0.27
CA HIS A 292 -26.96 -3.29 0.96
C HIS A 292 -25.60 -2.59 0.85
N PHE A 293 -24.59 -3.22 0.27
CA PHE A 293 -23.25 -2.64 0.17
C PHE A 293 -23.25 -1.42 -0.76
N ASP A 294 -22.57 -0.36 -0.33
CA ASP A 294 -22.45 0.89 -1.06
C ASP A 294 -21.04 1.48 -0.84
N TYR A 295 -20.38 1.82 -1.95
CA TYR A 295 -19.02 2.36 -1.97
C TYR A 295 -18.96 3.84 -2.37
N ARG A 296 -20.12 4.47 -2.56
CA ARG A 296 -20.20 5.86 -3.05
C ARG A 296 -19.94 6.88 -1.95
N GLN A 297 -20.04 6.48 -0.68
CA GLN A 297 -19.86 7.35 0.48
C GLN A 297 -18.84 6.72 1.44
N SER A 298 -17.74 7.42 1.70
CA SER A 298 -16.65 6.93 2.57
C SER A 298 -15.69 8.04 2.96
N ASP A 299 -15.09 7.92 4.13
CA ASP A 299 -13.96 8.75 4.55
C ASP A 299 -12.69 8.43 3.73
N GLU A 300 -12.61 7.22 3.15
CA GLU A 300 -11.50 6.77 2.30
C GLU A 300 -11.28 7.68 1.08
N TYR A 301 -12.31 8.39 0.60
CA TYR A 301 -12.14 9.37 -0.48
C TYR A 301 -11.21 10.53 -0.09
N SER A 302 -11.23 10.94 1.18
CA SER A 302 -10.35 11.99 1.69
C SER A 302 -9.02 11.44 2.18
N ASP A 303 -8.99 10.21 2.73
CA ASP A 303 -7.72 9.53 2.99
C ASP A 303 -6.95 9.31 1.68
N PHE A 304 -7.65 8.97 0.59
CA PHE A 304 -7.09 8.90 -0.76
C PHE A 304 -6.61 10.26 -1.29
N GLN A 305 -7.30 11.35 -0.92
CA GLN A 305 -6.83 12.68 -1.27
C GLN A 305 -5.45 12.96 -0.69
N ALA A 306 -5.17 12.55 0.55
CA ALA A 306 -3.84 12.74 1.15
C ALA A 306 -2.74 12.02 0.36
N VAL A 307 -3.02 10.81 -0.15
CA VAL A 307 -2.11 10.11 -1.08
C VAL A 307 -1.86 10.92 -2.35
N LEU A 308 -2.90 11.48 -2.97
CA LEU A 308 -2.75 12.31 -4.16
C LEU A 308 -1.92 13.57 -3.88
N GLN A 309 -2.08 14.18 -2.70
CA GLN A 309 -1.27 15.33 -2.31
C GLN A 309 0.20 14.97 -2.16
N GLU A 310 0.51 13.82 -1.57
CA GLU A 310 1.89 13.36 -1.44
C GLU A 310 2.54 13.12 -2.81
N PHE A 311 1.84 12.45 -3.73
CA PHE A 311 2.33 12.28 -5.10
C PHE A 311 2.55 13.61 -5.82
N ALA A 312 1.67 14.59 -5.60
CA ALA A 312 1.84 15.90 -6.21
C ALA A 312 3.01 16.68 -5.61
N LYS A 313 3.17 16.66 -4.29
CA LYS A 313 4.28 17.26 -3.57
C LYS A 313 5.63 16.70 -4.03
N GLU A 314 5.69 15.40 -4.30
CA GLU A 314 6.89 14.71 -4.75
C GLU A 314 7.04 14.66 -6.29
N HIS A 315 6.15 15.30 -7.05
CA HIS A 315 6.16 15.25 -8.52
C HIS A 315 6.24 13.81 -9.07
N THR A 316 5.59 12.85 -8.40
CA THR A 316 5.60 11.43 -8.78
C THR A 316 4.70 11.22 -9.99
N ASP A 317 5.21 10.56 -11.02
CA ASP A 317 4.42 10.11 -12.18
C ASP A 317 3.75 8.78 -11.83
N VAL A 318 2.42 8.75 -11.75
CA VAL A 318 1.68 7.61 -11.20
C VAL A 318 0.73 7.00 -12.21
N LEU A 319 0.80 5.67 -12.37
CA LEU A 319 -0.24 4.88 -13.03
C LEU A 319 -1.23 4.34 -11.99
N PHE A 320 -2.49 4.77 -12.09
CA PHE A 320 -3.57 4.20 -11.29
C PHE A 320 -4.21 3.02 -12.00
N ILE A 321 -4.51 1.95 -11.24
CA ILE A 321 -5.19 0.76 -11.77
C ILE A 321 -6.47 0.55 -10.97
N ILE A 322 -7.63 0.56 -11.63
CA ILE A 322 -8.93 0.30 -10.98
C ILE A 322 -9.35 -1.12 -11.30
N GLN A 323 -9.37 -2.00 -10.28
CA GLN A 323 -9.70 -3.41 -10.44
C GLN A 323 -11.21 -3.67 -10.34
N PRO A 324 -11.77 -4.62 -11.12
CA PRO A 324 -13.19 -4.94 -11.08
C PRO A 324 -13.59 -5.86 -9.91
N VAL A 325 -14.88 -6.17 -9.82
CA VAL A 325 -15.42 -7.30 -9.04
C VAL A 325 -15.79 -8.44 -9.97
N ASN A 326 -15.55 -9.68 -9.56
CA ASN A 326 -16.02 -10.85 -10.32
C ASN A 326 -17.54 -10.77 -10.55
N LYS A 327 -17.97 -10.67 -11.82
CA LYS A 327 -19.37 -10.43 -12.19
C LYS A 327 -20.31 -11.57 -11.78
N LYS A 328 -19.82 -12.81 -11.78
CA LYS A 328 -20.61 -13.96 -11.30
C LYS A 328 -20.80 -13.92 -9.79
N TRP A 329 -19.77 -13.47 -9.07
CA TRP A 329 -19.81 -13.33 -7.63
C TRP A 329 -20.68 -12.15 -7.17
N SER A 330 -20.54 -10.98 -7.81
CA SER A 330 -21.38 -9.82 -7.51
C SER A 330 -22.86 -10.11 -7.76
N LYS A 331 -23.19 -10.83 -8.84
CA LYS A 331 -24.56 -11.29 -9.11
C LYS A 331 -25.10 -12.20 -8.00
N TYR A 332 -24.30 -13.15 -7.52
CA TYR A 332 -24.72 -14.09 -6.47
C TYR A 332 -24.92 -13.41 -5.11
N THR A 333 -24.03 -12.48 -4.77
CA THR A 333 -24.06 -11.75 -3.50
C THR A 333 -25.02 -10.57 -3.52
N GLY A 334 -25.59 -10.20 -4.67
CA GLY A 334 -26.48 -9.06 -4.83
C GLY A 334 -25.79 -7.69 -4.84
N LEU A 335 -24.45 -7.64 -4.97
CA LEU A 335 -23.72 -6.37 -5.05
C LEU A 335 -24.17 -5.56 -6.28
N SER A 336 -24.63 -4.33 -6.04
CA SER A 336 -25.15 -3.47 -7.11
C SER A 336 -24.04 -2.97 -8.04
N THR A 337 -24.02 -3.48 -9.27
CA THR A 337 -23.13 -3.03 -10.34
C THR A 337 -23.27 -1.53 -10.61
N LYS A 338 -24.49 -0.98 -10.58
CA LYS A 338 -24.74 0.45 -10.78
C LYS A 338 -24.05 1.30 -9.71
N ARG A 339 -24.23 0.95 -8.43
CA ARG A 339 -23.58 1.69 -7.32
C ARG A 339 -22.05 1.54 -7.36
N TYR A 340 -21.58 0.37 -7.75
CA TYR A 340 -20.15 0.12 -7.95
C TYR A 340 -19.56 1.02 -9.05
N TYR A 341 -20.13 1.07 -10.25
CA TYR A 341 -19.64 1.97 -11.32
C TYR A 341 -19.71 3.44 -10.93
N GLN A 342 -20.78 3.86 -10.26
CA GLN A 342 -20.89 5.20 -9.69
C GLN A 342 -19.73 5.54 -8.72
N SER A 343 -19.29 4.59 -7.88
CA SER A 343 -18.10 4.80 -7.03
C SER A 343 -16.81 4.90 -7.83
N VAL A 344 -16.68 4.14 -8.93
CA VAL A 344 -15.53 4.23 -9.85
C VAL A 344 -15.48 5.59 -10.54
N ASP A 345 -16.62 6.09 -11.03
CA ASP A 345 -16.70 7.42 -11.65
C ASP A 345 -16.36 8.55 -10.67
N LYS A 346 -16.73 8.38 -9.40
CA LYS A 346 -16.34 9.29 -8.32
C LYS A 346 -14.82 9.34 -8.12
N VAL A 347 -14.15 8.19 -8.05
CA VAL A 347 -12.67 8.11 -7.97
C VAL A 347 -12.03 8.74 -9.22
N LYS A 348 -12.52 8.42 -10.42
CA LYS A 348 -11.99 8.99 -11.67
C LYS A 348 -12.16 10.51 -11.73
N LYS A 349 -13.27 11.07 -11.24
CA LYS A 349 -13.47 12.53 -11.12
C LYS A 349 -12.39 13.14 -10.24
N GLN A 350 -12.14 12.57 -9.06
CA GLN A 350 -11.12 13.05 -8.13
C GLN A 350 -9.71 13.02 -8.74
N LEU A 351 -9.37 11.94 -9.45
CA LEU A 351 -8.09 11.82 -10.15
C LEU A 351 -7.95 12.83 -11.29
N LYS A 352 -8.84 12.77 -12.30
CA LYS A 352 -8.71 13.53 -13.54
C LYS A 352 -8.79 15.04 -13.33
N SER A 353 -9.66 15.50 -12.43
CA SER A 353 -9.78 16.94 -12.14
C SER A 353 -8.53 17.55 -11.50
N GLN A 354 -7.60 16.72 -11.01
CA GLN A 354 -6.35 17.16 -10.37
C GLN A 354 -5.12 16.85 -11.22
N GLY A 355 -5.29 16.40 -12.47
CA GLY A 355 -4.20 16.11 -13.42
C GLY A 355 -3.72 14.65 -13.44
N PHE A 356 -4.28 13.76 -12.61
CA PHE A 356 -3.94 12.33 -12.63
C PHE A 356 -4.67 11.60 -13.76
N ASN A 357 -4.13 11.69 -14.97
CA ASN A 357 -4.78 11.19 -16.19
C ASN A 357 -4.38 9.75 -16.57
N GLN A 358 -3.31 9.21 -16.00
CA GLN A 358 -2.83 7.85 -16.27
C GLN A 358 -3.64 6.83 -15.45
N ILE A 359 -4.79 6.44 -15.99
CA ILE A 359 -5.75 5.52 -15.34
C ILE A 359 -5.99 4.30 -16.23
N ALA A 360 -5.60 3.13 -15.76
CA ALA A 360 -6.02 1.84 -16.29
C ALA A 360 -7.31 1.39 -15.58
N ASP A 361 -8.46 1.74 -16.17
CA ASP A 361 -9.77 1.37 -15.63
C ASP A 361 -10.21 0.01 -16.18
N PHE A 362 -10.18 -1.01 -15.31
CA PHE A 362 -10.67 -2.37 -15.61
C PHE A 362 -11.98 -2.67 -14.89
N SER A 363 -12.66 -1.68 -14.31
CA SER A 363 -13.85 -1.88 -13.46
C SER A 363 -15.01 -2.63 -14.16
N HIS A 364 -15.08 -2.57 -15.49
CA HIS A 364 -16.08 -3.25 -16.30
C HIS A 364 -15.70 -4.68 -16.71
N ASP A 365 -14.47 -5.12 -16.42
CA ASP A 365 -13.88 -6.34 -16.98
C ASP A 365 -14.08 -7.59 -16.13
N GLY A 366 -14.73 -7.46 -14.97
CA GLY A 366 -14.95 -8.56 -14.03
C GLY A 366 -15.84 -9.70 -14.57
N GLY A 367 -16.45 -9.52 -15.74
CA GLY A 367 -17.17 -10.57 -16.47
C GLY A 367 -16.31 -11.38 -17.44
N HIS A 368 -15.11 -10.92 -17.78
CA HIS A 368 -14.23 -11.65 -18.67
C HIS A 368 -13.70 -12.91 -17.98
N LYS A 369 -13.73 -14.02 -18.73
CA LYS A 369 -13.31 -15.34 -18.23
C LYS A 369 -11.86 -15.25 -17.74
N TYR A 370 -11.61 -15.71 -16.51
CA TYR A 370 -10.27 -15.74 -15.88
C TYR A 370 -9.61 -14.37 -15.64
N PHE A 371 -10.36 -13.28 -15.70
CA PHE A 371 -9.84 -11.95 -15.36
C PHE A 371 -9.60 -11.79 -13.85
N MET A 372 -10.44 -12.44 -13.04
CA MET A 372 -10.38 -12.41 -11.58
C MET A 372 -9.80 -13.71 -11.03
N GLN A 373 -8.89 -13.59 -10.06
CA GLN A 373 -8.38 -14.77 -9.33
C GLN A 373 -9.43 -15.30 -8.34
N ASP A 374 -10.16 -14.38 -7.72
CA ASP A 374 -11.18 -14.66 -6.72
C ASP A 374 -12.39 -13.73 -6.85
N THR A 375 -12.95 -13.29 -5.73
CA THR A 375 -14.14 -12.44 -5.68
C THR A 375 -13.84 -10.99 -6.06
N ILE A 376 -12.67 -10.47 -5.70
CA ILE A 376 -12.33 -9.04 -5.78
C ILE A 376 -10.92 -8.75 -6.31
N HIS A 377 -10.02 -9.74 -6.38
CA HIS A 377 -8.67 -9.53 -6.86
C HIS A 377 -8.50 -9.97 -8.31
N MET A 378 -7.86 -9.13 -9.13
CA MET A 378 -7.41 -9.51 -10.47
C MET A 378 -6.43 -10.69 -10.39
N GLY A 379 -6.40 -11.49 -11.45
CA GLY A 379 -5.47 -12.60 -11.61
C GLY A 379 -5.30 -12.96 -13.06
N TRP A 380 -4.33 -13.83 -13.38
CA TRP A 380 -4.12 -14.39 -14.72
C TRP A 380 -4.31 -13.36 -15.84
N ARG A 381 -5.44 -13.38 -16.54
CA ARG A 381 -5.72 -12.46 -17.67
C ARG A 381 -5.91 -11.01 -17.24
N GLY A 382 -6.42 -10.76 -16.04
CA GLY A 382 -6.48 -9.41 -15.47
C GLY A 382 -5.07 -8.83 -15.28
N TRP A 383 -4.10 -9.65 -14.88
CA TRP A 383 -2.70 -9.19 -14.81
C TRP A 383 -2.07 -9.01 -16.19
N VAL A 384 -2.39 -9.85 -17.18
CA VAL A 384 -1.95 -9.62 -18.57
C VAL A 384 -2.52 -8.30 -19.11
N ALA A 385 -3.81 -8.03 -18.87
CA ALA A 385 -4.44 -6.76 -19.25
C ALA A 385 -3.77 -5.56 -18.56
N ALA A 386 -3.53 -5.66 -17.24
CA ALA A 386 -2.79 -4.63 -16.49
C ALA A 386 -1.36 -4.43 -17.05
N ASP A 387 -0.69 -5.51 -17.43
CA ASP A 387 0.66 -5.47 -17.99
C ASP A 387 0.73 -4.66 -19.29
N THR A 388 -0.31 -4.71 -20.13
CA THR A 388 -0.41 -3.87 -21.34
C THR A 388 -0.41 -2.36 -21.06
N LYS A 389 -0.66 -1.96 -19.81
CA LYS A 389 -0.61 -0.56 -19.34
C LYS A 389 0.66 -0.29 -18.53
N ILE A 390 1.03 -1.21 -17.66
CA ILE A 390 2.21 -1.09 -16.78
C ILE A 390 3.51 -1.09 -17.60
N LYS A 391 3.69 -2.06 -18.51
CA LYS A 391 4.91 -2.19 -19.31
C LYS A 391 5.24 -0.92 -20.10
N PRO A 392 4.34 -0.37 -20.94
CA PRO A 392 4.63 0.86 -21.67
C PRO A 392 4.80 2.08 -20.76
N PHE A 393 4.10 2.14 -19.62
CA PHE A 393 4.26 3.23 -18.64
C PHE A 393 5.69 3.32 -18.09
N PHE A 394 6.32 2.19 -17.74
CA PHE A 394 7.73 2.20 -17.33
C PHE A 394 8.70 2.30 -18.50
N ALA A 395 8.35 1.76 -19.68
CA ALA A 395 9.20 1.85 -20.87
C ALA A 395 9.36 3.29 -21.38
N ARG A 396 8.34 4.15 -21.22
CA ARG A 396 8.42 5.58 -21.59
C ARG A 396 9.26 6.43 -20.64
N GLY A 397 9.68 5.88 -19.50
CA GLY A 397 10.39 6.61 -18.44
C GLY A 397 9.53 7.68 -17.75
N TYR A 398 10.14 8.33 -16.76
CA TYR A 398 9.52 9.43 -16.01
C TYR A 398 9.13 10.58 -16.93
N GLN A 399 7.92 11.11 -16.73
CA GLN A 399 7.45 12.35 -17.35
C GLN A 399 7.00 13.28 -16.23
N GLU A 400 7.47 14.52 -16.24
CA GLU A 400 7.14 15.48 -15.19
C GLU A 400 5.64 15.80 -15.21
N PRO A 401 4.89 15.48 -14.14
CA PRO A 401 3.47 15.69 -14.13
C PRO A 401 3.11 17.13 -13.74
N THR A 402 2.01 17.63 -14.27
CA THR A 402 1.38 18.87 -13.80
C THR A 402 0.11 18.53 -13.04
N TYR A 403 0.15 18.70 -11.72
CA TYR A 403 -0.98 18.44 -10.83
C TYR A 403 -1.56 19.74 -10.28
N HIS A 404 -2.89 19.75 -10.15
CA HIS A 404 -3.64 20.86 -9.56
C HIS A 404 -4.46 20.31 -8.40
N ILE A 405 -3.83 20.24 -7.23
CA ILE A 405 -4.45 19.70 -6.03
C ILE A 405 -5.58 20.60 -5.55
N ASN A 406 -6.67 19.97 -5.10
CA ASN A 406 -7.85 20.64 -4.60
C ASN A 406 -8.25 20.08 -3.22
N ASP A 407 -8.09 20.91 -2.19
CA ASP A 407 -8.38 20.55 -0.80
C ASP A 407 -9.88 20.29 -0.53
N ASN A 408 -10.80 20.68 -1.42
CA ASN A 408 -12.21 20.36 -1.26
C ASN A 408 -12.46 18.84 -1.22
N TYR A 409 -11.58 18.04 -1.82
CA TYR A 409 -11.63 16.57 -1.74
C TYR A 409 -11.35 16.01 -0.33
N LEU A 410 -10.84 16.82 0.61
CA LEU A 410 -10.72 16.47 2.04
C LEU A 410 -12.05 16.63 2.80
N SER A 411 -13.05 17.26 2.19
CA SER A 411 -14.30 17.64 2.88
C SER A 411 -15.26 16.48 3.09
N LYS A 412 -16.04 16.55 4.18
CA LYS A 412 -17.20 15.67 4.42
C LYS A 412 -18.24 15.76 3.29
N LYS A 413 -18.30 16.89 2.56
CA LYS A 413 -19.15 17.04 1.36
C LYS A 413 -18.71 16.08 0.26
N TRP A 414 -17.42 16.00 -0.05
CA TRP A 414 -16.91 15.03 -1.02
C TRP A 414 -17.15 13.59 -0.55
N GLN A 415 -16.78 13.29 0.70
CA GLN A 415 -16.93 11.95 1.28
C GLN A 415 -18.37 11.43 1.15
N ASN A 416 -19.37 12.29 1.39
CA ASN A 416 -20.78 11.91 1.36
C ASN A 416 -21.50 12.20 0.02
N LEU A 417 -20.81 12.75 -0.99
CA LEU A 417 -21.41 13.07 -2.29
C LEU A 417 -21.92 11.81 -2.99
N ILE A 418 -23.20 11.79 -3.39
CA ILE A 418 -23.72 10.76 -4.30
C ILE A 418 -23.31 11.14 -5.74
N PRO A 419 -22.54 10.29 -6.44
CA PRO A 419 -21.92 10.64 -7.72
C PRO A 419 -22.90 10.44 -8.89
N THR A 420 -23.90 11.31 -8.99
CA THR A 420 -24.62 11.53 -10.25
C THR A 420 -23.77 12.42 -11.16
N ASP A 421 -24.00 12.37 -12.48
CA ASP A 421 -23.25 13.19 -13.44
C ASP A 421 -23.31 14.68 -13.08
N THR A 422 -24.50 15.18 -12.71
CA THR A 422 -24.70 16.55 -12.25
C THR A 422 -23.90 16.86 -10.98
N ASN A 423 -23.93 15.98 -9.98
CA ASN A 423 -23.20 16.20 -8.73
C ASN A 423 -21.68 16.19 -8.94
N LEU A 424 -21.17 15.28 -9.78
CA LEU A 424 -19.74 15.22 -10.11
C LEU A 424 -19.29 16.44 -10.93
N LYS A 425 -20.12 16.94 -11.85
CA LYS A 425 -19.82 18.16 -12.61
C LYS A 425 -19.81 19.40 -11.70
N ASN A 426 -20.75 19.48 -10.76
CA ASN A 426 -20.91 20.63 -9.87
C ASN A 426 -19.95 20.63 -8.67
N PHE A 427 -19.32 19.50 -8.36
CA PHE A 427 -18.27 19.44 -7.35
C PHE A 427 -17.02 20.17 -7.86
N LYS A 428 -16.68 21.25 -7.16
CA LYS A 428 -15.54 22.12 -7.45
C LYS A 428 -14.40 21.86 -6.51
#